data_AF-A0A2D8AG75-F1
#
_entry.id   AF-A0A2D8AG75-F1
#
_cell.length_a   1.000
_cell.length_b   1.000
_cell.length_c   1.000
_cell.angle_alpha   90.00
_cell.angle_beta   90.00
_cell.angle_gamma   90.00
#
_symmetry.space_group_name_H-M   'P 1'
#
loop_
_entity.id
_entity.type
_entity.pdbx_description
1 polymer ?
#
loop_
_entity_poly.entity_id
_entity_poly.type
_entity_poly.pdbx_seq_one_letter_code
_entity_poly.pdbx_strand_id
1 'polypeptide(L)'
;GLQVKRSLRAGTVLSPDMLDEPLIIGRGDEVDIRVNRPGISVTMKGTAMGRAREGETLRVKNNRSGKIVTATAIAPGLVQVE
;
A
#
# COMPACT_ATOMS: atom_id res chain seq x y z
N GLY A 1 -1.83 30.64 8.72
CA GLY A 1 -1.69 29.35 9.42
C GLY A 1 -1.48 28.27 8.41
N LEU A 2 -0.27 27.71 8.31
CA LEU A 2 0.01 26.56 7.46
C LEU A 2 0.16 25.33 8.36
N GLN A 3 -0.84 24.45 8.35
CA GLN A 3 -0.76 23.18 9.04
C GLN A 3 -0.14 22.14 8.11
N VAL A 4 1.19 22.15 8.02
CA VAL A 4 1.95 21.07 7.40
C VAL A 4 2.23 20.04 8.49
N LYS A 5 1.38 19.02 8.59
CA LYS A 5 1.64 17.88 9.49
C LYS A 5 2.74 17.01 8.87
N ARG A 6 3.95 17.25 9.38
CA ARG A 6 5.20 16.50 9.25
C ARG A 6 5.03 14.98 9.07
N SER A 7 5.87 14.48 8.16
CA SER A 7 6.65 13.24 8.28
C SER A 7 5.91 11.91 8.15
N LEU A 8 5.80 11.43 6.91
CA LEU A 8 6.01 10.01 6.62
C LEU A 8 7.40 9.87 5.99
N ARG A 9 8.42 9.77 6.84
CA ARG A 9 9.66 9.08 6.47
C ARG A 9 9.34 7.59 6.44
N ALA A 10 8.90 7.08 5.29
CA ALA A 10 9.01 5.66 4.98
C ALA A 10 10.15 5.54 3.98
N GLY A 11 11.37 5.48 4.51
CA GLY A 11 12.52 5.10 3.70
C GLY A 11 12.32 3.64 3.31
N THR A 12 12.01 3.39 2.06
CA THR A 12 12.67 2.38 1.23
C THR A 12 12.37 2.77 -0.21
N VAL A 13 13.37 3.38 -0.84
CA VAL A 13 13.49 3.40 -2.30
C VAL A 13 13.66 1.93 -2.68
N LEU A 14 12.61 1.29 -3.17
CA LEU A 14 12.75 -0.02 -3.80
C LEU A 14 13.38 0.24 -5.17
N SER A 15 14.66 -0.12 -5.27
CA SER A 15 15.44 -0.05 -6.50
C SER A 15 14.78 -0.92 -7.57
N PRO A 16 14.63 -0.41 -8.82
CA PRO A 16 13.94 -1.10 -9.91
C PRO A 16 14.86 -2.14 -10.59
N ASP A 17 15.52 -2.99 -9.82
CA ASP A 17 16.46 -3.95 -10.36
C ASP A 17 16.23 -5.33 -9.78
N MET A 18 15.46 -6.09 -10.57
CA MET A 18 15.61 -7.53 -10.83
C MET A 18 15.45 -8.47 -9.63
N LEU A 19 14.64 -9.52 -9.83
CA LEU A 19 14.83 -10.92 -9.41
C LEU A 19 13.55 -11.48 -8.80
N ASP A 20 12.85 -12.31 -9.60
CA ASP A 20 11.87 -13.33 -9.17
C ASP A 20 11.21 -13.05 -7.81
N GLU A 21 10.27 -12.10 -7.78
CA GLU A 21 9.89 -11.49 -6.51
C GLU A 21 9.23 -12.48 -5.53
N PRO A 22 9.79 -12.62 -4.30
CA PRO A 22 9.16 -13.39 -3.24
C PRO A 22 7.83 -12.75 -2.84
N LEU A 23 6.99 -13.52 -2.15
CA LEU A 23 5.73 -13.00 -1.62
C LEU A 23 6.02 -11.85 -0.63
N ILE A 24 5.66 -10.62 -0.99
CA ILE A 24 5.90 -9.42 -0.15
C ILE A 24 4.72 -9.09 0.76
N ILE A 25 3.52 -9.59 0.44
CA ILE A 25 2.31 -9.39 1.23
C ILE A 25 1.59 -10.74 1.40
N GLY A 26 1.34 -11.11 2.65
CA GLY A 26 0.54 -12.25 3.05
C GLY A 26 -0.93 -11.90 3.32
N ARG A 27 -1.79 -12.92 3.30
CA ARG A 27 -3.19 -12.77 3.73
C ARG A 27 -3.22 -12.55 5.24
N GLY A 28 -3.89 -11.48 5.66
CA GLY A 28 -4.01 -11.07 7.06
C GLY A 28 -3.02 -9.97 7.45
N ASP A 29 -2.05 -9.67 6.60
CA ASP A 29 -1.05 -8.64 6.88
C ASP A 29 -1.69 -7.25 6.93
N GLU A 30 -1.21 -6.42 7.84
CA GLU A 30 -1.55 -5.00 7.87
C GLU A 30 -0.74 -4.27 6.80
N VAL A 31 -1.45 -3.58 5.91
CA VAL A 31 -0.88 -2.86 4.77
C VAL A 31 -1.31 -1.39 4.78
N ASP A 32 -0.46 -0.53 4.26
CA ASP A 32 -0.75 0.87 4.01
C ASP A 32 -1.31 1.02 2.59
N ILE A 33 -2.57 1.42 2.49
CA ILE A 33 -3.27 1.75 1.25
C ILE A 33 -2.96 3.19 0.89
N ARG A 34 -2.15 3.38 -0.14
CA ARG A 34 -1.85 4.68 -0.73
C ARG A 34 -2.79 4.95 -1.90
N VAL A 35 -3.57 6.02 -1.81
CA VAL A 35 -4.44 6.50 -2.87
C VAL A 35 -3.86 7.80 -3.38
N ASN A 36 -3.58 7.87 -4.68
CA ASN A 36 -3.10 9.10 -5.33
C ASN A 36 -4.15 9.61 -6.31
N ARG A 37 -4.67 10.81 -6.08
CA ARG A 37 -5.57 11.53 -6.98
C ARG A 37 -5.01 12.91 -7.27
N PRO A 38 -5.36 13.56 -8.39
CA PRO A 38 -4.91 14.91 -8.69
C PRO A 38 -5.21 15.87 -7.52
N GLY A 39 -4.18 16.33 -6.82
CA GLY A 39 -4.28 17.24 -5.68
C GLY A 39 -4.52 16.59 -4.30
N ILE A 40 -4.66 15.26 -4.21
CA ILE A 40 -4.95 14.56 -2.94
C ILE A 40 -4.18 13.23 -2.89
N SER A 41 -3.23 13.11 -1.95
CA SER A 41 -2.60 11.83 -1.58
C SER A 41 -3.06 11.42 -0.19
N VAL A 42 -3.69 10.25 -0.07
CA VAL A 42 -4.18 9.72 1.20
C VAL A 42 -3.56 8.36 1.47
N THR A 43 -3.09 8.16 2.69
CA THR A 43 -2.64 6.86 3.19
C THR A 43 -3.63 6.36 4.23
N MET A 44 -4.09 5.12 4.09
CA MET A 44 -5.03 4.48 5.00
C MET A 44 -4.52 3.11 5.41
N LYS A 45 -4.80 2.69 6.65
CA LYS A 45 -4.52 1.32 7.09
C LYS A 45 -5.56 0.35 6.52
N GLY A 46 -5.09 -0.78 6.05
CA GLY A 46 -5.92 -1.89 5.60
C GLY A 46 -5.32 -3.23 5.99
N THR A 47 -6.11 -4.27 5.81
CA THR A 47 -5.70 -5.66 6.01
C THR A 47 -5.77 -6.39 4.68
N ALA A 48 -4.65 -6.96 4.26
CA ALA A 48 -4.56 -7.78 3.07
C ALA A 48 -5.48 -9.00 3.20
N MET A 49 -6.38 -9.17 2.23
CA MET A 49 -7.28 -10.32 2.18
C MET A 49 -6.73 -11.45 1.31
N GLY A 50 -5.69 -11.15 0.53
CA GLY A 50 -4.98 -12.10 -0.31
C GLY A 50 -3.48 -11.95 -0.10
N ARG A 51 -2.74 -12.75 -0.85
CA ARG A 51 -1.30 -12.70 -0.92
C ARG A 51 -0.92 -12.04 -2.24
N ALA A 52 0.15 -11.25 -2.26
CA ALA A 52 0.66 -10.62 -3.47
C ALA A 52 2.17 -10.48 -3.45
N ARG A 53 2.73 -10.55 -4.65
CA ARG A 53 4.11 -10.16 -4.96
C ARG A 53 4.16 -8.70 -5.38
N GLU A 54 5.36 -8.16 -5.49
CA GLU A 54 5.56 -6.81 -6.04
C GLU A 54 4.96 -6.73 -7.45
N GLY A 55 4.23 -5.64 -7.73
CA GLY A 55 3.47 -5.46 -8.96
C GLY A 55 2.16 -6.25 -9.06
N GLU A 56 1.87 -7.17 -8.14
CA GLU A 56 0.65 -8.00 -8.18
C GLU A 56 -0.53 -7.30 -7.49
N THR A 57 -1.72 -7.47 -8.04
CA THR A 57 -2.95 -6.96 -7.44
C THR A 57 -3.51 -7.89 -6.38
N LEU A 58 -3.83 -7.36 -5.20
CA LEU A 58 -4.58 -8.06 -4.17
C LEU A 58 -5.81 -7.29 -3.70
N ARG A 59 -6.71 -8.01 -3.04
CA ARG A 59 -7.82 -7.41 -2.30
C ARG A 59 -7.34 -7.02 -0.91
N VAL A 60 -7.67 -5.79 -0.52
CA VAL A 60 -7.34 -5.23 0.79
C VAL A 60 -8.62 -4.70 1.42
N LYS A 61 -8.88 -5.06 2.66
CA LYS A 61 -9.96 -4.49 3.45
C LYS A 61 -9.46 -3.22 4.10
N ASN A 62 -10.13 -2.11 3.87
CA ASN A 62 -9.82 -0.86 4.53
C ASN A 62 -10.32 -0.91 5.98
N ASN A 63 -9.44 -0.73 6.96
CA ASN A 63 -9.80 -0.86 8.38
C ASN A 63 -10.61 0.34 8.88
N ARG A 64 -10.54 1.47 8.18
CA ARG A 64 -11.30 2.69 8.51
C ARG A 64 -12.75 2.65 8.03
N SER A 65 -13.01 2.04 6.87
CA SER A 65 -14.34 2.03 6.25
C SER A 65 -14.98 0.64 6.16
N GLY A 66 -14.22 -0.43 6.41
CA GLY A 66 -14.65 -1.82 6.23
C GLY A 66 -14.79 -2.25 4.77
N LYS A 67 -14.61 -1.34 3.80
CA LYS A 67 -14.73 -1.64 2.36
C LYS A 67 -13.53 -2.46 1.87
N ILE A 68 -13.79 -3.39 0.96
CA ILE A 68 -12.74 -4.15 0.28
C ILE A 68 -12.41 -3.44 -1.02
N VAL A 69 -11.15 -3.09 -1.21
CA VAL A 69 -10.61 -2.44 -2.41
C VAL A 69 -9.56 -3.32 -3.06
N THR A 70 -9.41 -3.21 -4.38
CA THR A 70 -8.32 -3.84 -5.11
C THR A 70 -7.16 -2.85 -5.12
N ALA A 71 -5.97 -3.32 -4.76
CA ALA A 71 -4.75 -2.52 -4.69
C ALA A 71 -3.58 -3.33 -5.25
N THR A 72 -2.61 -2.65 -5.85
CA THR A 72 -1.38 -3.25 -6.36
C THR A 72 -0.32 -3.19 -5.27
N ALA A 73 0.32 -4.31 -4.97
CA ALA A 73 1.42 -4.34 -4.03
C ALA A 73 2.65 -3.68 -4.67
N ILE A 74 3.20 -2.67 -3.99
CA ILE A 74 4.37 -1.92 -4.48
C ILE A 74 5.56 -2.04 -3.53
N ALA A 75 5.33 -2.46 -2.29
CA ALA A 75 6.37 -2.75 -1.31
C ALA A 75 5.82 -3.69 -0.22
N PRO A 76 6.68 -4.34 0.58
CA PRO A 76 6.23 -5.06 1.76
C PRO A 76 5.39 -4.16 2.67
N GLY A 77 4.14 -4.56 2.92
CA GLY A 77 3.21 -3.76 3.73
C GLY A 77 2.68 -2.48 3.06
N LEU A 78 2.94 -2.23 1.77
CA LEU A 78 2.46 -1.04 1.05
C LEU A 78 1.76 -1.41 -0.25
N VAL A 79 0.55 -0.87 -0.41
CA VAL A 79 -0.26 -1.08 -1.61
C VAL A 79 -0.71 0.24 -2.19
N GLN A 80 -0.82 0.31 -3.51
CA GLN A 80 -1.29 1.48 -4.25
C GLN A 80 -2.65 1.20 -4.89
N VAL A 81 -3.55 2.17 -4.78
CA VAL A 81 -4.84 2.18 -5.48
C VAL A 81 -4.84 3.35 -6.45
N GLU A 82 -5.06 3.06 -7.72
CA GLU A 82 -5.32 4.04 -8.78
C GLU A 82 -6.81 4.41 -8.85
#